data_AF-A0A2D9PU52-F1
#
_entry.id   AF-A0A2D9PU52-F1
#
_cell.length_a   1.000
_cell.length_b   1.000
_cell.length_c   1.000
_cell.angle_alpha   90.00
_cell.angle_beta   90.00
_cell.angle_gamma   90.00
#
_symmetry.space_group_name_H-M   'P 1'
#
loop_
_entity.id
_entity.type
_entity.pdbx_description
1 polymer ?
#
loop_
_entity_poly.entity_id
_entity_poly.type
_entity_poly.pdbx_seq_one_letter_code
_entity_poly.pdbx_strand_id
1 'polypeptide(L)'
;MATRARADRAVQKRLLEGMTYELIPLKNLADQSMFLPAGATVSVTCSPAKTIDDTLDLCAHYGDQGFTVIPHLAARMAEDEDHVARIVRRVNEQGIRKVFCIGGDAEPRGPFTDAAGFLRSFLDRRPEIDVVGVGSYPDGHSTIPEQALVDSLVEKQEMIRE
;
A
#
# COMPACT_ATOMS: atom_id res chain seq x y z
N MET A 1 44.66 -3.43 -3.17
CA MET A 1 43.56 -2.86 -3.98
C MET A 1 42.51 -3.93 -4.17
N ALA A 2 41.35 -3.80 -3.53
CA ALA A 2 40.28 -4.79 -3.64
C ALA A 2 39.62 -4.70 -5.02
N THR A 3 39.70 -5.78 -5.78
CA THR A 3 39.00 -5.96 -7.07
C THR A 3 37.50 -5.87 -6.80
N ARG A 4 36.84 -4.77 -7.19
CA ARG A 4 35.37 -4.72 -7.22
C ARG A 4 34.92 -5.86 -8.14
N ALA A 5 34.26 -6.87 -7.58
CA ALA A 5 33.64 -7.93 -8.37
C ALA A 5 32.75 -7.28 -9.42
N ARG A 6 32.97 -7.60 -10.69
CA ARG A 6 32.13 -7.12 -11.79
C ARG A 6 30.71 -7.57 -11.48
N ALA A 7 29.82 -6.62 -11.21
CA ALA A 7 28.46 -6.94 -10.84
C ALA A 7 27.84 -7.84 -11.92
N ASP A 8 27.28 -8.97 -11.50
CA ASP A 8 26.65 -9.91 -12.40
C ASP A 8 25.43 -9.23 -13.03
N ARG A 9 25.55 -8.94 -14.33
CA ARG A 9 24.52 -8.25 -15.10
C ARG A 9 23.19 -8.99 -15.07
N ALA A 10 23.21 -10.32 -14.97
CA ALA A 10 22.00 -11.13 -14.86
C ALA A 10 21.33 -10.94 -13.50
N VAL A 11 22.11 -10.88 -12.42
CA VAL A 11 21.59 -10.60 -11.08
C VAL A 11 20.99 -9.19 -11.01
N GLN A 12 21.70 -8.19 -11.52
CA GLN A 12 21.21 -6.80 -11.55
C GLN A 12 19.90 -6.68 -12.33
N LYS A 13 19.83 -7.28 -13.52
CA LYS A 13 18.63 -7.28 -14.35
C LYS A 13 17.45 -7.90 -13.60
N ARG A 14 17.63 -9.07 -12.97
CA ARG A 14 16.59 -9.74 -12.20
C ARG A 14 16.07 -8.90 -11.03
N LEU A 15 16.95 -8.18 -10.32
CA LEU A 15 16.54 -7.31 -9.21
C LEU A 15 15.68 -6.12 -9.70
N LEU A 16 15.92 -5.64 -10.93
CA LEU A 16 15.16 -4.56 -11.54
C LEU A 16 13.83 -5.05 -12.13
N GLU A 17 13.78 -6.26 -12.69
CA GLU A 17 12.56 -6.82 -13.30
C GLU A 17 11.45 -7.12 -12.27
N GLY A 18 11.80 -7.36 -11.01
CA GLY A 18 10.85 -7.68 -9.94
C GLY A 18 10.51 -6.51 -9.01
N MET A 19 10.92 -5.29 -9.33
CA MET A 19 10.73 -4.16 -8.43
C MET A 19 9.30 -3.61 -8.47
N THR A 20 8.84 -3.08 -7.34
CA THR A 20 7.60 -2.30 -7.25
C THR A 20 7.94 -0.82 -7.23
N TYR A 21 7.22 -0.03 -8.03
CA TYR A 21 7.39 1.43 -8.09
C TYR A 21 6.31 2.11 -7.25
N GLU A 22 6.68 2.99 -6.32
CA GLU A 22 5.70 3.76 -5.57
C GLU A 22 5.32 5.05 -6.31
N LEU A 23 4.02 5.22 -6.56
CA LEU A 23 3.41 6.38 -7.20
C LEU A 23 2.80 7.28 -6.15
N ILE A 24 3.44 8.42 -5.95
CA ILE A 24 2.94 9.47 -5.07
C ILE A 24 2.08 10.41 -5.92
N PRO A 25 0.82 10.75 -5.52
CA PRO A 25 -0.13 11.54 -6.30
C PRO A 25 0.23 13.04 -6.33
N LEU A 26 1.38 13.36 -6.90
CA LEU A 26 1.87 14.71 -7.16
C LEU A 26 1.43 15.19 -8.55
N LYS A 27 1.52 16.50 -8.78
CA LYS A 27 1.06 17.14 -10.03
C LYS A 27 1.73 16.58 -11.30
N ASN A 28 2.99 16.15 -11.18
CA ASN A 28 3.77 15.61 -12.30
C ASN A 28 3.65 14.07 -12.44
N LEU A 29 2.80 13.40 -11.65
CA LEU A 29 2.70 11.94 -11.68
C LEU A 29 2.39 11.41 -13.09
N ALA A 30 1.45 12.03 -13.80
CA ALA A 30 1.10 11.63 -15.17
C ALA A 30 2.34 11.66 -16.08
N ASP A 31 3.10 12.75 -16.06
CA ASP A 31 4.30 12.90 -16.88
C ASP A 31 5.39 11.87 -16.50
N GLN A 32 5.56 11.59 -15.20
CA GLN A 32 6.57 10.64 -14.73
C GLN A 32 6.19 9.18 -14.99
N SER A 33 4.89 8.87 -14.95
CA SER A 33 4.40 7.51 -15.16
C SER A 33 4.70 6.97 -16.56
N MET A 34 4.87 7.86 -17.55
CA MET A 34 5.26 7.52 -18.92
C MET A 34 6.62 6.81 -19.02
N PHE A 35 7.47 6.95 -18.01
CA PHE A 35 8.79 6.31 -17.97
C PHE A 35 8.79 4.94 -17.29
N LEU A 36 7.64 4.51 -16.75
CA LEU A 36 7.52 3.19 -16.12
C LEU A 36 7.57 2.08 -17.17
N PRO A 37 8.18 0.93 -16.86
CA PRO A 37 8.07 -0.25 -17.71
C PRO A 37 6.60 -0.64 -17.90
N ALA A 38 6.24 -1.03 -19.11
CA ALA A 38 4.90 -1.55 -19.40
C ALA A 38 4.61 -2.77 -18.51
N GLY A 39 3.42 -2.81 -17.90
CA GLY A 39 2.99 -3.89 -17.02
C GLY A 39 3.72 -3.96 -15.67
N ALA A 40 4.44 -2.90 -15.28
CA ALA A 40 5.10 -2.86 -13.97
C ALA A 40 4.10 -3.00 -12.81
N THR A 41 4.59 -3.43 -11.65
CA THR A 41 3.83 -3.34 -10.40
C THR A 41 4.02 -1.97 -9.78
N VAL A 42 2.91 -1.31 -9.44
CA VAL A 42 2.89 0.04 -8.87
C VAL A 42 2.14 0.06 -7.55
N SER A 43 2.78 0.59 -6.50
CA SER A 43 2.13 0.91 -5.22
C SER A 43 1.64 2.34 -5.27
N VAL A 44 0.39 2.61 -4.90
CA VAL A 44 -0.21 3.95 -5.06
C VAL A 44 -0.43 4.57 -3.69
N THR A 45 0.29 5.64 -3.39
CA THR A 45 0.27 6.30 -2.09
C THR A 45 -1.08 6.97 -1.81
N CYS A 46 -1.61 6.78 -0.60
CA CYS A 46 -2.78 7.50 -0.10
C CYS A 46 -2.33 8.75 0.64
N SER A 47 -2.40 9.90 -0.04
CA SER A 47 -1.98 11.19 0.53
C SER A 47 -3.05 11.77 1.47
N PRO A 48 -2.67 12.35 2.63
CA PRO A 48 -3.63 13.01 3.53
C PRO A 48 -4.33 14.21 2.89
N ALA A 49 -3.76 14.77 1.81
CA ALA A 49 -4.37 15.86 1.03
C ALA A 49 -5.47 15.38 0.05
N LYS A 50 -5.71 14.06 -0.01
CA LYS A 50 -6.67 13.38 -0.89
C LYS A 50 -7.62 12.51 -0.07
N THR A 51 -8.36 11.63 -0.74
CA THR A 51 -9.20 10.58 -0.15
C THR A 51 -8.69 9.19 -0.53
N ILE A 52 -9.17 8.15 0.18
CA ILE A 52 -8.90 6.76 -0.22
C ILE A 52 -9.54 6.49 -1.60
N ASP A 53 -10.70 7.06 -1.87
CA ASP A 53 -11.37 6.95 -3.17
C ASP A 53 -10.53 7.54 -4.31
N ASP A 54 -9.85 8.68 -4.12
CA ASP A 54 -8.91 9.24 -5.11
C ASP A 54 -7.76 8.26 -5.41
N THR A 55 -7.27 7.55 -4.38
CA THR A 55 -6.24 6.51 -4.56
C THR A 55 -6.79 5.33 -5.37
N LEU A 56 -8.02 4.89 -5.10
CA LEU A 56 -8.66 3.81 -5.84
C LEU A 56 -9.04 4.22 -7.28
N ASP A 57 -9.34 5.49 -7.53
CA ASP A 57 -9.53 6.04 -8.88
C ASP A 57 -8.22 6.00 -9.67
N LEU A 58 -7.11 6.36 -9.02
CA LEU A 58 -5.78 6.31 -9.62
C LEU A 58 -5.34 4.87 -9.88
N CYS A 59 -5.66 3.94 -8.97
CA CYS A 59 -5.45 2.51 -9.19
C CYS A 59 -6.25 1.98 -10.39
N ALA A 60 -7.52 2.36 -10.54
CA ALA A 60 -8.31 1.98 -11.72
C ALA A 60 -7.65 2.51 -13.01
N HIS A 61 -7.25 3.78 -13.02
CA HIS A 61 -6.60 4.41 -14.19
C HIS A 61 -5.34 3.67 -14.65
N TYR A 62 -4.46 3.27 -13.72
CA TYR A 62 -3.26 2.51 -14.06
C TYR A 62 -3.56 1.02 -14.33
N GLY A 63 -4.55 0.45 -13.66
CA GLY A 63 -5.03 -0.91 -13.94
C GLY A 63 -5.50 -1.05 -15.39
N ASP A 64 -6.27 -0.08 -15.89
CA ASP A 64 -6.75 -0.04 -17.29
C ASP A 64 -5.61 0.07 -18.31
N GLN A 65 -4.45 0.57 -17.89
CA GLN A 65 -3.23 0.64 -18.72
C GLN A 65 -2.38 -0.64 -18.62
N GLY A 66 -2.82 -1.64 -17.86
CA GLY A 66 -2.16 -2.93 -17.71
C GLY A 66 -1.14 -3.01 -16.57
N PHE A 67 -1.06 -2.01 -15.69
CA PHE A 67 -0.21 -2.09 -14.49
C PHE A 67 -0.83 -3.01 -13.44
N THR A 68 0.00 -3.71 -12.67
CA THR A 68 -0.45 -4.36 -11.44
C THR A 68 -0.44 -3.35 -10.30
N VAL A 69 -1.59 -2.98 -9.77
CA VAL A 69 -1.71 -1.90 -8.77
C VAL A 69 -1.82 -2.44 -7.35
N ILE A 70 -1.25 -1.70 -6.39
CA ILE A 70 -1.32 -1.96 -4.95
C ILE A 70 -1.75 -0.65 -4.26
N PRO A 71 -3.04 -0.46 -3.91
CA PRO A 71 -3.47 0.74 -3.22
C PRO A 71 -2.92 0.77 -1.80
N HIS A 72 -2.44 1.93 -1.37
CA HIS A 72 -2.31 2.22 0.05
C HIS A 72 -3.69 2.55 0.61
N LEU A 73 -4.04 1.92 1.73
CA LEU A 73 -5.27 2.17 2.47
C LEU A 73 -4.88 2.79 3.82
N ALA A 74 -5.00 4.11 3.92
CA ALA A 74 -4.66 4.86 5.12
C ALA A 74 -5.82 4.83 6.12
N ALA A 75 -5.67 4.06 7.20
CA ALA A 75 -6.71 3.78 8.18
C ALA A 75 -7.40 5.04 8.73
N ARG A 76 -6.63 6.06 9.13
CA ARG A 76 -7.17 7.32 9.68
C ARG A 76 -8.03 8.12 8.69
N MET A 77 -7.96 7.80 7.40
CA MET A 77 -8.77 8.45 6.37
C MET A 77 -10.08 7.70 6.07
N ALA A 78 -10.27 6.49 6.59
CA ALA A 78 -11.54 5.79 6.50
C ALA A 78 -12.58 6.48 7.41
N GLU A 79 -13.76 6.71 6.86
CA GLU A 79 -14.78 7.59 7.46
C GLU A 79 -15.69 6.83 8.42
N ASP A 80 -16.07 5.62 8.05
CA ASP A 80 -16.95 4.73 8.82
C ASP A 80 -16.86 3.30 8.27
N GLU A 81 -17.62 2.39 8.90
CA GLU A 81 -17.74 0.99 8.49
C GLU A 81 -18.36 0.84 7.07
N ASP A 82 -19.25 1.74 6.66
CA ASP A 82 -19.83 1.72 5.32
C ASP A 82 -18.77 2.09 4.26
N HIS A 83 -17.86 3.00 4.58
CA HIS A 83 -16.72 3.34 3.75
C HIS A 83 -15.80 2.13 3.61
N VAL A 84 -15.51 1.37 4.67
CA VAL A 84 -14.74 0.12 4.54
C VAL A 84 -15.44 -0.86 3.60
N ALA A 85 -16.76 -1.01 3.68
CA ALA A 85 -17.52 -1.86 2.77
C ALA A 85 -17.42 -1.37 1.30
N ARG A 86 -17.45 -0.05 1.07
CA ARG A 86 -17.22 0.53 -0.26
C ARG A 86 -15.79 0.27 -0.77
N ILE A 87 -14.78 0.44 0.08
CA ILE A 87 -13.37 0.17 -0.27
C ILE A 87 -13.21 -1.29 -0.71
N VAL A 88 -13.72 -2.25 0.05
CA VAL A 88 -13.66 -3.69 -0.29
C VAL A 88 -14.35 -3.96 -1.63
N ARG A 89 -15.55 -3.41 -1.83
CA ARG A 89 -16.27 -3.57 -3.10
C ARG A 89 -15.44 -3.05 -4.28
N ARG A 90 -14.85 -1.85 -4.15
CA ARG A 90 -14.03 -1.25 -5.21
C ARG A 90 -12.76 -2.06 -5.48
N VAL A 91 -12.09 -2.56 -4.45
CA VAL A 91 -10.92 -3.46 -4.58
C VAL A 91 -11.31 -4.70 -5.41
N ASN A 92 -12.44 -5.33 -5.10
CA ASN A 92 -12.92 -6.51 -5.83
C ASN A 92 -13.34 -6.17 -7.27
N GLU A 93 -14.11 -5.10 -7.48
CA GLU A 93 -14.56 -4.65 -8.80
C GLU A 93 -13.40 -4.33 -9.75
N GLN A 94 -12.30 -3.80 -9.21
CA GLN A 94 -11.07 -3.50 -9.96
C GLN A 94 -10.15 -4.72 -10.13
N GLY A 95 -10.49 -5.88 -9.55
CA GLY A 95 -9.65 -7.08 -9.58
C GLY A 95 -8.31 -6.91 -8.85
N ILE A 96 -8.23 -5.99 -7.89
CA ILE A 96 -7.02 -5.75 -7.12
C ILE A 96 -6.77 -6.93 -6.19
N ARG A 97 -5.59 -7.55 -6.32
CA ARG A 97 -5.21 -8.74 -5.55
C ARG A 97 -4.26 -8.45 -4.38
N LYS A 98 -3.69 -7.24 -4.31
CA LYS A 98 -2.70 -6.85 -3.31
C LYS A 98 -3.04 -5.48 -2.78
N VAL A 99 -3.00 -5.29 -1.46
CA VAL A 99 -3.23 -3.98 -0.82
C VAL A 99 -2.14 -3.69 0.20
N PHE A 100 -1.94 -2.42 0.54
CA PHE A 100 -1.04 -2.00 1.62
C PHE A 100 -1.81 -1.21 2.67
N CYS A 101 -1.98 -1.76 3.87
CA CYS A 101 -2.69 -1.12 4.97
C CYS A 101 -1.72 -0.37 5.89
N ILE A 102 -1.97 0.92 6.12
CA ILE A 102 -1.11 1.81 6.90
C ILE A 102 -1.94 2.73 7.79
N GLY A 103 -1.38 3.20 8.91
CA GLY A 103 -2.10 4.09 9.83
C GLY A 103 -2.49 5.42 9.16
N GLY A 104 -1.54 6.00 8.41
CA GLY A 104 -1.69 7.30 7.78
C GLY A 104 -1.42 8.46 8.72
N ASP A 105 -1.14 9.62 8.13
CA ASP A 105 -0.70 10.83 8.85
C ASP A 105 -1.83 11.84 9.11
N ALA A 106 -3.02 11.59 8.56
CA ALA A 106 -4.18 12.45 8.78
C ALA A 106 -4.74 12.30 10.20
N GLU A 107 -5.40 13.33 10.71
CA GLU A 107 -6.30 13.17 11.86
C GLU A 107 -7.40 12.14 11.52
N PRO A 108 -7.77 11.25 12.46
CA PRO A 108 -8.81 10.27 12.23
C PRO A 108 -10.13 10.93 11.80
N ARG A 109 -10.60 10.59 10.59
CA ARG A 109 -11.89 11.06 10.06
C ARG A 109 -13.07 10.23 10.59
N GLY A 110 -12.77 9.04 11.08
CA GLY A 110 -13.73 8.03 11.52
C GLY A 110 -13.21 7.24 12.72
N PRO A 111 -13.69 6.00 12.93
CA PRO A 111 -13.38 5.22 14.13
C PRO A 111 -11.97 4.63 14.15
N PHE A 112 -11.24 4.66 13.03
CA PHE A 112 -9.96 3.99 12.89
C PHE A 112 -8.80 4.93 13.21
N THR A 113 -8.11 4.67 14.32
CA THR A 113 -6.95 5.46 14.77
C THR A 113 -5.61 4.88 14.32
N ASP A 114 -5.60 3.64 13.83
CA ASP A 114 -4.41 2.87 13.47
C ASP A 114 -4.74 1.82 12.40
N ALA A 115 -3.67 1.24 11.84
CA ALA A 115 -3.79 0.24 10.78
C ALA A 115 -4.44 -1.07 11.24
N ALA A 116 -4.31 -1.45 12.51
CA ALA A 116 -4.79 -2.74 13.01
C ALA A 116 -6.32 -2.76 13.09
N GLY A 117 -6.93 -1.70 13.64
CA GLY A 117 -8.38 -1.56 13.69
C GLY A 117 -9.03 -1.55 12.31
N PHE A 118 -8.46 -0.78 11.37
CA PHE A 118 -8.93 -0.76 9.98
C PHE A 118 -8.74 -2.12 9.30
N LEU A 119 -7.56 -2.74 9.45
CA LEU A 119 -7.25 -4.02 8.82
C LEU A 119 -8.23 -5.12 9.25
N ARG A 120 -8.55 -5.19 10.56
CA ARG A 120 -9.56 -6.14 11.07
C ARG A 120 -10.91 -5.95 10.38
N SER A 121 -11.43 -4.72 10.41
CA SER A 121 -12.71 -4.37 9.77
C SER A 121 -12.71 -4.66 8.26
N PHE A 122 -11.59 -4.40 7.59
CA PHE A 122 -11.40 -4.68 6.17
C PHE A 122 -11.38 -6.19 5.88
N LEU A 123 -10.65 -7.00 6.65
CA LEU A 123 -10.56 -8.45 6.48
C LEU A 123 -11.85 -9.19 6.84
N ASP A 124 -12.61 -8.72 7.84
CA ASP A 124 -13.91 -9.29 8.23
C ASP A 124 -14.92 -9.30 7.07
N ARG A 125 -14.73 -8.40 6.10
CA ARG A 125 -15.53 -8.30 4.86
C ARG A 125 -15.08 -9.23 3.74
N ARG A 126 -14.03 -10.03 3.96
CA ARG A 126 -13.49 -11.04 3.04
C ARG A 126 -13.19 -10.48 1.63
N PRO A 127 -12.34 -9.44 1.52
CA PRO A 127 -11.90 -8.92 0.24
C PRO A 127 -11.23 -10.03 -0.59
N GLU A 128 -11.40 -9.98 -1.91
CA GLU A 128 -10.82 -10.95 -2.84
C GLU A 128 -9.36 -10.57 -3.14
N ILE A 129 -8.51 -10.72 -2.13
CA ILE A 129 -7.08 -10.39 -2.20
C ILE A 129 -6.22 -11.60 -1.81
N ASP A 130 -4.99 -11.59 -2.30
CA ASP A 130 -3.98 -12.63 -2.04
C ASP A 130 -2.89 -12.13 -1.07
N VAL A 131 -2.65 -10.81 -1.02
CA VAL A 131 -1.55 -10.23 -0.23
C VAL A 131 -2.00 -8.95 0.46
N VAL A 132 -1.71 -8.86 1.76
CA VAL A 132 -1.77 -7.63 2.54
C VAL A 132 -0.35 -7.23 2.94
N GLY A 133 0.09 -6.06 2.50
CA GLY A 133 1.26 -5.40 3.04
C GLY A 133 0.87 -4.55 4.25
N VAL A 134 1.77 -4.46 5.24
CA VAL A 134 1.60 -3.61 6.43
C VAL A 134 2.88 -2.85 6.72
N GLY A 135 2.75 -1.62 7.23
CA GLY A 135 3.91 -0.82 7.62
C GLY A 135 4.69 -1.42 8.80
N SER A 136 6.02 -1.31 8.73
CA SER A 136 6.97 -1.62 9.80
C SER A 136 7.99 -0.48 9.92
N TYR A 137 8.63 -0.37 11.08
CA TYR A 137 9.56 0.71 11.40
C TYR A 137 10.86 0.13 11.98
N PRO A 138 11.76 -0.42 11.14
CA PRO A 138 12.99 -1.06 11.60
C PRO A 138 13.91 -0.14 12.42
N ASP A 139 13.91 1.15 12.09
CA ASP A 139 14.70 2.19 12.78
C ASP A 139 13.87 2.98 13.82
N GLY A 140 12.65 2.51 14.14
CA GLY A 140 11.73 3.17 15.06
C GLY A 140 10.89 4.31 14.44
N HIS A 141 10.12 5.00 15.28
CA HIS A 141 9.26 6.12 14.90
C HIS A 141 9.39 7.26 15.91
N SER A 142 9.38 8.51 15.45
CA SER A 142 9.66 9.69 16.28
C SER A 142 8.66 9.91 17.42
N THR A 143 7.42 9.42 17.26
CA THR A 143 6.31 9.64 18.20
C THR A 143 5.68 8.36 18.74
N ILE A 144 6.06 7.18 18.25
CA ILE A 144 5.45 5.90 18.66
C ILE A 144 6.51 5.11 19.44
N PRO A 145 6.21 4.69 20.69
CA PRO A 145 7.14 3.86 21.47
C PRO A 145 7.51 2.56 20.75
N GLU A 146 8.77 2.13 20.87
CA GLU A 146 9.29 0.93 20.21
C GLU A 146 8.45 -0.32 20.47
N GLN A 147 8.06 -0.56 21.72
CA GLN A 147 7.23 -1.72 22.06
C GLN A 147 5.88 -1.68 21.34
N ALA A 148 5.25 -0.50 21.24
CA ALA A 148 3.98 -0.35 20.52
C ALA A 148 4.13 -0.60 19.01
N LEU A 149 5.30 -0.30 18.42
CA LEU A 149 5.60 -0.63 17.01
C LEU A 149 5.68 -2.14 16.80
N VAL A 150 6.36 -2.86 17.70
CA VAL A 150 6.50 -4.32 17.65
C VAL A 150 5.14 -4.99 17.88
N ASP A 151 4.42 -4.60 18.93
CA ASP A 151 3.12 -5.17 19.28
C ASP A 151 2.12 -4.99 18.13
N SER A 152 2.04 -3.78 17.55
CA SER A 152 1.18 -3.51 16.40
C SER A 152 1.59 -4.32 15.17
N LEU A 153 2.89 -4.53 14.93
CA LEU A 153 3.35 -5.36 13.81
C LEU A 153 2.95 -6.82 14.00
N VAL A 154 3.11 -7.37 15.20
CA VAL A 154 2.72 -8.76 15.52
C VAL A 154 1.21 -8.94 15.39
N GLU A 155 0.41 -8.04 15.98
CA GLU A 155 -1.06 -8.07 15.88
C GLU A 155 -1.52 -8.13 14.42
N LYS A 156 -0.99 -7.25 13.56
CA LYS A 156 -1.33 -7.25 12.13
C LYS A 156 -0.87 -8.51 11.40
N GLN A 157 0.27 -9.09 11.78
CA GLN A 157 0.75 -10.35 11.19
C GLN A 157 -0.14 -11.53 11.56
N GLU A 158 -0.63 -11.59 12.80
CA GLU A 158 -1.55 -12.63 13.26
C GLU A 158 -2.86 -12.59 12.46
N MET A 159 -3.42 -11.41 12.20
CA MET A 159 -4.63 -11.24 11.38
C MET A 159 -4.49 -11.78 9.94
N ILE A 160 -3.29 -11.74 9.34
CA ILE A 160 -3.07 -12.10 7.93
C ILE A 160 -2.72 -13.59 7.77
N ARG A 161 -2.30 -14.27 8.85
CA ARG A 161 -1.90 -15.69 8.80
C ARG A 161 -3.09 -16.66 8.86
N GLU A 162 -4.28 -16.16 9.17
CA GLU A 162 -5.54 -16.92 9.23
C GLU A 162 -6.22 -17.02 7.85
#